data_AF-A0A7S3NET8-F1
#
_entry.id   AF-A0A7S3NET8-F1
#
_cell.length_a   1.000
_cell.length_b   1.000
_cell.length_c   1.000
_cell.angle_alpha   90.00
_cell.angle_beta   90.00
_cell.angle_gamma   90.00
#
_symmetry.space_group_name_H-M   'P 1'
#
loop_
_entity.id
_entity.type
_entity.pdbx_description
1 polymer ?
#
loop_
_entity_poly.entity_id
_entity_poly.type
_entity_poly.pdbx_seq_one_letter_code
_entity_poly.pdbx_strand_id
1 'polypeptide(L)'
;RAFIVQLAEFLMNSELAQVLQDKLIEFQFIFFKYIFDKKDVIQDCASNVLTKLYQLGDKETREELVKNLTKTLGGSQTLTHMQEKEEDFELNIEYKPSTDEGKKLKTFKDLCDIANDIGHNELIYQFLNIHRHLNHYKNIKKAAESLHGILLEDQRIKADLLGIIPKIFLMTYDYNEEIRDTMKEVMGVLVTTQEEAQIIREKWDEIIAELFEAVNNQKEFRKRLAGLHALSDVIAKEDWTRVKPIFEKLFGISFKLIDDVNDNVKQAAFTLLKTLKKITLRNGNIYTCTDLGELRSIY
;
A
#
# COMPACT_ATOMS: atom_id res chain seq x y z
N ARG A 1 0.44 -10.26 29.14
CA ARG A 1 -0.69 -9.64 28.39
C ARG A 1 -1.21 -8.39 29.11
N ALA A 2 -1.77 -8.45 30.32
CA ALA A 2 -2.04 -7.24 31.13
C ALA A 2 -0.78 -6.39 31.38
N PHE A 3 0.35 -7.07 31.64
CA PHE A 3 1.67 -6.46 31.76
C PHE A 3 2.13 -5.66 30.52
N ILE A 4 1.75 -6.07 29.30
CA ILE A 4 2.16 -5.36 28.07
C ILE A 4 1.39 -4.06 27.91
N VAL A 5 0.11 -4.06 28.26
CA VAL A 5 -0.72 -2.85 28.27
C VAL A 5 -0.23 -1.89 29.35
N GLN A 6 0.06 -2.39 30.55
CA GLN A 6 0.66 -1.57 31.62
C GLN A 6 2.05 -1.04 31.27
N LEU A 7 2.89 -1.86 30.63
CA LEU A 7 4.20 -1.44 30.14
C LEU A 7 4.05 -0.40 29.02
N ALA A 8 3.07 -0.55 28.13
CA ALA A 8 2.73 0.43 27.10
C ALA A 8 2.28 1.76 27.72
N GLU A 9 1.36 1.73 28.68
CA GLU A 9 0.90 2.91 29.42
C GLU A 9 2.05 3.60 30.17
N PHE A 10 2.95 2.81 30.77
CA PHE A 10 4.15 3.30 31.45
C PHE A 10 5.16 3.95 30.48
N LEU A 11 5.41 3.33 29.32
CA LEU A 11 6.28 3.87 28.26
C LEU A 11 5.69 5.12 27.58
N MET A 12 4.37 5.28 27.58
CA MET A 12 3.70 6.47 27.05
C MET A 12 3.82 7.69 27.96
N ASN A 13 4.37 7.56 29.18
CA ASN A 13 4.54 8.65 30.12
C ASN A 13 5.85 9.42 29.88
N SER A 14 5.78 10.75 29.71
CA SER A 14 6.86 11.58 29.14
C SER A 14 8.14 11.67 29.98
N GLU A 15 8.05 11.46 31.28
CA GLU A 15 9.17 11.66 32.22
C GLU A 15 10.27 10.59 32.10
N LEU A 16 9.96 9.43 31.50
CA LEU A 16 10.92 8.32 31.32
C LEU A 16 11.63 8.36 29.96
N ALA A 17 11.25 9.27 29.07
CA ALA A 17 11.74 9.31 27.68
C ALA A 17 13.26 9.46 27.56
N GLN A 18 13.92 10.15 28.50
CA GLN A 18 15.38 10.30 28.53
C GLN A 18 16.11 9.03 28.99
N VAL A 19 15.51 8.26 29.91
CA VAL A 19 16.09 7.02 30.44
C VAL A 19 15.97 5.87 29.43
N LEU A 20 15.01 5.98 28.52
CA LEU A 20 14.66 4.92 27.57
C LEU A 20 15.37 5.03 26.22
N GLN A 21 16.12 6.12 25.94
CA GLN A 21 16.83 6.30 24.66
C GLN A 21 17.70 5.10 24.30
N ASP A 22 18.49 4.62 25.26
CA ASP A 22 19.43 3.50 25.06
C ASP A 22 18.72 2.14 24.91
N LYS A 23 17.40 2.10 25.12
CA LYS A 23 16.58 0.87 25.13
C LYS A 23 15.49 0.86 24.05
N LEU A 24 15.40 1.90 23.22
CA LEU A 24 14.33 2.02 22.21
C LEU A 24 14.30 0.84 21.24
N ILE A 25 15.47 0.33 20.83
CA ILE A 25 15.61 -0.82 19.91
C ILE A 25 15.13 -2.11 20.59
N GLU A 26 15.49 -2.33 21.84
CA GLU A 26 15.04 -3.50 22.63
C GLU A 26 13.51 -3.50 22.77
N PHE A 27 12.92 -2.34 23.09
CA PHE A 27 11.47 -2.22 23.18
C PHE A 27 10.80 -2.43 21.83
N GLN A 28 11.35 -1.88 20.74
CA GLN A 28 10.82 -2.11 19.40
C GLN A 28 10.69 -3.61 19.10
N PHE A 29 11.74 -4.38 19.41
CA PHE A 29 11.74 -5.83 19.19
C PHE A 29 10.69 -6.56 20.04
N ILE A 30 10.47 -6.14 21.29
CA ILE A 30 9.43 -6.71 22.16
C ILE A 30 8.05 -6.43 21.59
N PHE A 31 7.76 -5.18 21.24
CA PHE A 31 6.43 -4.75 20.80
C PHE A 31 6.09 -5.19 19.38
N PHE A 32 7.08 -5.39 18.52
CA PHE A 32 6.88 -5.89 17.16
C PHE A 32 6.11 -7.21 17.11
N LYS A 33 6.36 -8.11 18.08
CA LYS A 33 5.67 -9.42 18.19
C LYS A 33 4.15 -9.32 18.34
N TYR A 34 3.66 -8.16 18.77
CA TYR A 34 2.26 -7.94 19.06
C TYR A 34 1.55 -7.16 17.95
N ILE A 35 2.24 -6.71 16.89
CA ILE A 35 1.63 -6.02 15.74
C ILE A 35 0.58 -6.90 15.04
N PHE A 36 0.71 -8.22 15.11
CA PHE A 36 -0.22 -9.16 14.50
C PHE A 36 -0.91 -10.07 15.53
N ASP A 37 -1.04 -9.60 16.78
CA ASP A 37 -1.81 -10.33 17.79
C ASP A 37 -3.28 -10.44 17.37
N LYS A 38 -3.92 -11.56 17.72
CA LYS A 38 -5.33 -11.82 17.41
C LYS A 38 -6.30 -10.85 18.08
N LYS A 39 -5.88 -10.18 19.16
CA LYS A 39 -6.71 -9.21 19.87
C LYS A 39 -6.41 -7.80 19.37
N ASP A 40 -7.41 -7.16 18.78
CA ASP A 40 -7.31 -5.78 18.27
C ASP A 40 -6.74 -4.80 19.32
N VAL A 41 -7.12 -4.93 20.58
CA VAL A 41 -6.61 -4.07 21.68
C VAL A 41 -5.09 -4.22 21.88
N ILE A 42 -4.55 -5.43 21.73
CA ILE A 42 -3.11 -5.70 21.91
C ILE A 42 -2.35 -5.19 20.69
N GLN A 43 -2.86 -5.45 19.48
CA GLN A 43 -2.31 -4.91 18.24
C GLN A 43 -2.27 -3.37 18.25
N ASP A 44 -3.33 -2.74 18.74
CA ASP A 44 -3.44 -1.28 18.83
C ASP A 44 -2.47 -0.72 19.88
N CYS A 45 -2.35 -1.35 21.05
CA CYS A 45 -1.35 -0.97 22.06
C CYS A 45 0.08 -1.09 21.51
N ALA A 46 0.41 -2.20 20.84
CA ALA A 46 1.74 -2.44 20.29
C ALA A 46 2.11 -1.41 19.22
N SER A 47 1.18 -1.12 18.31
CA SER A 47 1.38 -0.14 17.26
C SER A 47 1.53 1.29 17.82
N ASN A 48 0.77 1.63 18.88
CA ASN A 48 0.92 2.91 19.60
C ASN A 48 2.31 3.05 20.21
N VAL A 49 2.79 2.02 20.91
CA VAL A 49 4.12 2.05 21.52
C VAL A 49 5.19 2.17 20.45
N LEU A 50 5.12 1.38 19.37
CA LEU A 50 6.10 1.45 18.28
C LEU A 50 6.16 2.83 17.62
N THR A 51 5.00 3.44 17.37
CA THR A 51 4.93 4.80 16.83
C THR A 51 5.54 5.81 17.81
N LYS A 52 5.28 5.65 19.11
CA LYS A 52 5.84 6.52 20.15
C LYS A 52 7.35 6.35 20.30
N LEU A 53 7.87 5.12 20.29
CA LEU A 53 9.29 4.82 20.31
C LEU A 53 10.00 5.50 19.14
N TYR A 54 9.42 5.43 17.94
CA TYR A 54 9.92 6.13 16.76
C TYR A 54 9.95 7.66 16.95
N GLN A 55 8.86 8.25 17.49
CA GLN A 55 8.81 9.68 17.76
C GLN A 55 9.83 10.13 18.83
N LEU A 56 10.15 9.28 19.80
CA LEU A 56 11.11 9.58 20.87
C LEU A 56 12.57 9.44 20.42
N GLY A 57 12.86 8.56 19.46
CA GLY A 57 14.21 8.39 18.93
C GLY A 57 14.75 9.64 18.26
N ASP A 58 16.07 9.84 18.36
CA ASP A 58 16.78 10.81 17.54
C ASP A 58 16.92 10.33 16.09
N LYS A 59 17.60 11.11 15.23
CA LYS A 59 17.69 10.80 13.80
C LYS A 59 18.34 9.44 13.55
N GLU A 60 19.45 9.15 14.22
CA GLU A 60 20.21 7.90 14.04
C GLU A 60 19.40 6.69 14.54
N THR A 61 18.77 6.82 15.72
CA THR A 61 17.90 5.77 16.27
C THR A 61 16.70 5.52 15.38
N ARG A 62 16.07 6.55 14.81
CA ARG A 62 14.93 6.40 13.89
C ARG A 62 15.31 5.62 12.63
N GLU A 63 16.46 5.92 12.03
CA GLU A 63 16.96 5.20 10.86
C GLU A 63 17.20 3.72 11.19
N GLU A 64 17.77 3.42 12.37
CA GLU A 64 17.99 2.06 12.83
C GLU A 64 16.68 1.31 13.13
N LEU A 65 15.74 1.96 13.81
CA LEU A 65 14.40 1.44 14.07
C LEU A 65 13.71 1.04 12.76
N VAL A 66 13.72 1.93 11.76
CA VAL A 66 13.13 1.62 10.45
C VAL A 66 13.83 0.43 9.79
N LYS A 67 15.17 0.42 9.77
CA LYS A 67 15.95 -0.68 9.21
C LYS A 67 15.63 -2.02 9.86
N ASN A 68 15.49 -2.05 11.18
CA ASN A 68 15.13 -3.24 11.94
C ASN A 68 13.70 -3.71 11.62
N LEU A 69 12.76 -2.76 11.49
CA LEU A 69 11.38 -3.05 11.14
C LEU A 69 11.27 -3.68 9.74
N THR A 70 11.92 -3.08 8.74
CA THR A 70 11.93 -3.57 7.36
C THR A 70 12.59 -4.95 7.24
N LYS A 71 13.71 -5.17 7.94
CA LYS A 71 14.38 -6.49 7.98
C LYS A 71 13.47 -7.56 8.55
N THR A 72 12.80 -7.26 9.67
CA THR A 72 11.93 -8.22 10.35
C THR A 72 10.71 -8.59 9.51
N LEU A 73 10.16 -7.64 8.74
CA LEU A 73 9.04 -7.88 7.80
C LEU A 73 9.48 -8.57 6.49
N GLY A 74 10.73 -8.34 6.07
CA GLY A 74 11.32 -8.90 4.85
C GLY A 74 11.56 -10.42 4.90
N GLY A 75 11.41 -11.06 6.07
CA GLY A 75 11.61 -12.51 6.22
C GLY A 75 13.08 -12.94 6.16
N SER A 76 14.03 -12.01 6.17
CA SER A 76 15.44 -12.34 6.39
C SER A 76 15.64 -12.63 7.87
N GLN A 77 15.70 -13.93 8.17
CA GLN A 77 16.32 -14.61 9.31
C GLN A 77 16.42 -13.82 10.63
N THR A 78 15.85 -14.45 11.67
CA THR A 78 16.21 -14.37 13.09
C THR A 78 17.17 -13.23 13.42
N LEU A 79 16.66 -12.14 14.02
CA LEU A 79 17.47 -11.05 14.55
C LEU A 79 18.48 -11.62 15.57
N THR A 80 19.66 -11.99 15.08
CA THR A 80 20.80 -12.57 15.80
C THR A 80 21.80 -11.49 16.18
N HIS A 81 21.31 -10.29 16.50
CA HIS A 81 22.13 -9.21 17.02
C HIS A 81 21.50 -8.65 18.29
N MET A 82 21.51 -9.48 19.34
CA MET A 82 21.63 -9.10 20.75
C MET A 82 21.88 -10.35 21.62
N GLN A 83 22.53 -11.37 21.05
CA GLN A 83 22.87 -12.62 21.73
C GLN A 83 24.37 -12.68 22.05
N GLU A 84 24.87 -11.75 22.85
CA GLU A 84 26.07 -12.03 23.63
C GLU A 84 25.84 -11.43 25.03
N LYS A 85 25.53 -12.33 25.98
CA LYS A 85 25.22 -12.12 27.41
C LYS A 85 23.73 -12.02 27.76
N GLU A 86 23.03 -13.14 27.63
CA GLU A 86 22.23 -13.74 28.72
C GLU A 86 21.58 -15.02 28.18
N GLU A 87 22.04 -16.14 28.69
CA GLU A 87 21.56 -17.49 28.38
C GLU A 87 20.15 -17.69 28.96
N ASP A 88 19.09 -17.16 28.32
CA ASP A 88 17.72 -17.70 28.50
C ASP A 88 16.62 -17.22 27.53
N PHE A 89 16.93 -16.49 26.45
CA PHE A 89 15.89 -15.98 25.53
C PHE A 89 16.15 -16.32 24.06
N GLU A 90 16.05 -17.61 23.72
CA GLU A 90 15.89 -18.04 22.32
C GLU A 90 14.46 -17.70 21.84
N LEU A 91 14.27 -16.50 21.31
CA LEU A 91 13.10 -16.22 20.48
C LEU A 91 13.39 -16.63 19.05
N ASN A 92 13.23 -17.91 18.76
CA ASN A 92 13.04 -18.38 17.40
C ASN A 92 11.69 -17.84 16.91
N ILE A 93 11.67 -16.63 16.33
CA ILE A 93 10.47 -16.03 15.75
C ILE A 93 10.22 -16.67 14.38
N GLU A 94 9.80 -17.94 14.39
CA GLU A 94 9.06 -18.51 13.25
C GLU A 94 7.61 -17.97 13.33
N TYR A 95 7.42 -16.71 12.95
CA TYR A 95 6.08 -16.15 12.83
C TYR A 95 5.41 -16.75 11.58
N LYS A 96 4.54 -17.74 11.78
CA LYS A 96 3.64 -18.29 10.76
C LYS A 96 2.27 -17.63 10.93
N PRO A 97 1.97 -16.54 10.20
CA PRO A 97 0.67 -15.89 10.29
C PRO A 97 -0.45 -16.85 9.90
N SER A 98 -1.59 -16.77 10.59
CA SER A 98 -2.83 -17.41 10.13
C SER A 98 -3.28 -16.84 8.76
N THR A 99 -4.24 -17.47 8.07
CA THR A 99 -4.66 -17.03 6.73
C THR A 99 -5.17 -15.59 6.67
N ASP A 100 -5.77 -15.06 7.74
CA ASP A 100 -6.22 -13.66 7.79
C ASP A 100 -5.13 -12.71 8.31
N GLU A 101 -4.31 -13.14 9.29
CA GLU A 101 -3.10 -12.39 9.70
C GLU A 101 -2.12 -12.23 8.53
N GLY A 102 -2.02 -13.25 7.66
CA GLY A 102 -1.14 -13.25 6.49
C GLY A 102 -1.59 -12.26 5.42
N LYS A 103 -2.91 -12.03 5.29
CA LYS A 103 -3.45 -10.99 4.41
C LYS A 103 -3.13 -9.60 4.94
N LYS A 104 -3.28 -9.37 6.26
CA LYS A 104 -2.95 -8.10 6.91
C LYS A 104 -1.45 -7.81 6.84
N LEU A 105 -0.59 -8.78 7.17
CA LEU A 105 0.86 -8.69 7.05
C LEU A 105 1.29 -8.35 5.63
N LYS A 106 0.67 -8.98 4.62
CA LYS A 106 0.99 -8.72 3.22
C LYS A 106 0.72 -7.27 2.81
N THR A 107 -0.39 -6.69 3.26
CA THR A 107 -0.73 -5.28 3.01
C THR A 107 0.26 -4.33 3.67
N PHE A 108 0.63 -4.61 4.91
CA PHE A 108 1.63 -3.80 5.59
C PHE A 108 2.99 -3.91 4.89
N LYS A 109 3.34 -5.11 4.41
CA LYS A 109 4.52 -5.30 3.59
C LYS A 109 4.45 -4.52 2.28
N ASP A 110 3.33 -4.58 1.55
CA ASP A 110 3.14 -3.78 0.33
C ASP A 110 3.31 -2.26 0.63
N LEU A 111 2.83 -1.77 1.79
CA LEU A 111 3.06 -0.39 2.22
C LEU A 111 4.53 -0.08 2.57
N CYS A 112 5.24 -1.03 3.20
CA CYS A 112 6.67 -0.87 3.46
C CYS A 112 7.48 -0.85 2.15
N ASP A 113 7.14 -1.71 1.21
CA ASP A 113 7.74 -1.76 -0.12
C ASP A 113 7.50 -0.43 -0.86
N ILE A 114 6.29 0.16 -0.74
CA ILE A 114 6.00 1.52 -1.24
C ILE A 114 6.95 2.56 -0.63
N ALA A 115 7.13 2.57 0.70
CA ALA A 115 8.02 3.52 1.37
C ALA A 115 9.49 3.39 0.92
N ASN A 116 9.95 2.14 0.76
CA ASN A 116 11.30 1.84 0.28
C ASN A 116 11.50 2.30 -1.17
N ASP A 117 10.51 2.08 -2.04
CA ASP A 117 10.58 2.41 -3.47
C ASP A 117 10.74 3.93 -3.71
N ILE A 118 10.14 4.77 -2.84
CA ILE A 118 10.31 6.23 -2.91
C ILE A 118 11.48 6.76 -2.08
N GLY A 119 12.21 5.89 -1.39
CA GLY A 119 13.35 6.28 -0.55
C GLY A 119 12.96 6.99 0.76
N HIS A 120 11.68 6.97 1.14
CA HIS A 120 11.16 7.60 2.37
C HIS A 120 10.82 6.56 3.42
N ASN A 121 11.87 5.92 3.92
CA ASN A 121 11.81 4.90 4.95
C ASN A 121 11.14 5.43 6.24
N GLU A 122 11.24 6.73 6.51
CA GLU A 122 10.58 7.40 7.61
C GLU A 122 9.06 7.29 7.59
N LEU A 123 8.42 6.92 6.46
CA LEU A 123 6.97 6.73 6.31
C LEU A 123 6.48 5.37 6.82
N ILE A 124 7.38 4.41 7.05
CA ILE A 124 7.01 3.03 7.41
C ILE A 124 6.20 3.01 8.72
N TYR A 125 6.51 3.88 9.66
CA TYR A 125 5.79 3.97 10.93
C TYR A 125 4.40 4.62 10.79
N GLN A 126 4.22 5.51 9.82
CA GLN A 126 2.96 6.16 9.48
C GLN A 126 2.09 5.16 8.74
N PHE A 127 2.67 4.34 7.87
CA PHE A 127 2.00 3.21 7.25
C PHE A 127 1.64 2.11 8.26
N LEU A 128 2.47 1.88 9.29
CA LEU A 128 2.11 1.01 10.41
C LEU A 128 0.89 1.55 11.16
N ASN A 129 0.86 2.88 11.37
CA ASN A 129 -0.25 3.56 11.99
C ASN A 129 -1.54 3.52 11.14
N ILE A 130 -1.43 3.55 9.81
CA ILE A 130 -2.56 3.35 8.88
C ILE A 130 -3.02 1.90 8.91
N HIS A 131 -2.09 0.94 8.83
CA HIS A 131 -2.36 -0.49 8.87
C HIS A 131 -3.13 -0.92 10.13
N ARG A 132 -2.79 -0.32 11.26
CA ARG A 132 -3.49 -0.50 12.55
C ARG A 132 -4.99 -0.25 12.48
N HIS A 133 -5.41 0.72 11.65
CA HIS A 133 -6.79 1.16 11.59
C HIS A 133 -7.59 0.60 10.43
N LEU A 134 -7.10 -0.42 9.71
CA LEU A 134 -7.82 -1.06 8.59
C LEU A 134 -9.30 -1.39 8.91
N ASN A 135 -9.62 -1.63 10.19
CA ASN A 135 -10.97 -1.99 10.67
C ASN A 135 -11.78 -0.80 11.23
N HIS A 136 -11.19 0.41 11.33
CA HIS A 136 -11.77 1.57 12.00
C HIS A 136 -11.62 2.87 11.19
N TYR A 137 -12.61 3.12 10.33
CA TYR A 137 -12.71 4.27 9.42
C TYR A 137 -12.26 5.63 9.99
N LYS A 138 -12.82 6.05 11.14
CA LYS A 138 -12.50 7.34 11.76
C LYS A 138 -11.03 7.48 12.15
N ASN A 139 -10.38 6.37 12.48
CA ASN A 139 -9.00 6.36 12.90
C ASN A 139 -8.03 6.28 11.71
N ILE A 140 -8.44 5.71 10.57
CA ILE A 140 -7.68 5.75 9.31
C ILE A 140 -7.49 7.19 8.88
N LYS A 141 -8.58 7.97 8.84
CA LYS A 141 -8.51 9.38 8.46
C LYS A 141 -7.54 10.15 9.34
N LYS A 142 -7.59 9.97 10.66
CA LYS A 142 -6.67 10.60 11.61
C LYS A 142 -5.22 10.12 11.45
N ALA A 143 -5.00 8.85 11.11
CA ALA A 143 -3.66 8.32 10.84
C ALA A 143 -3.10 8.85 9.52
N ALA A 144 -3.93 8.95 8.48
CA ALA A 144 -3.56 9.55 7.22
C ALA A 144 -3.35 11.08 7.36
N GLU A 145 -4.11 11.79 8.19
CA GLU A 145 -3.87 13.21 8.52
C GLU A 145 -2.46 13.46 9.10
N SER A 146 -1.84 12.45 9.74
CA SER A 146 -0.43 12.57 10.16
C SER A 146 0.55 12.57 8.98
N LEU A 147 0.23 11.90 7.86
CA LEU A 147 0.94 12.08 6.59
C LEU A 147 0.72 13.49 6.06
N HIS A 148 -0.50 14.02 6.17
CA HIS A 148 -0.81 15.40 5.76
C HIS A 148 -0.05 16.46 6.57
N GLY A 149 0.18 16.24 7.87
CA GLY A 149 1.03 17.12 8.67
C GLY A 149 2.46 17.20 8.14
N ILE A 150 3.06 16.06 7.78
CA ILE A 150 4.41 16.00 7.18
C ILE A 150 4.41 16.65 5.79
N LEU A 151 3.33 16.43 5.00
CA LEU A 151 3.13 17.04 3.68
C LEU A 151 3.13 18.59 3.69
N LEU A 152 2.70 19.20 4.80
CA LEU A 152 2.64 20.66 4.92
C LEU A 152 4.00 21.28 5.32
N GLU A 153 4.92 20.47 5.87
CA GLU A 153 6.21 20.95 6.41
C GLU A 153 7.37 20.86 5.40
N ASP A 154 7.33 19.95 4.41
CA ASP A 154 8.37 19.83 3.36
C ASP A 154 7.77 19.61 1.96
N GLN A 155 7.98 20.59 1.06
CA GLN A 155 7.52 20.52 -0.33
C GLN A 155 8.19 19.41 -1.15
N ARG A 156 9.39 18.93 -0.76
CA ARG A 156 10.06 17.82 -1.44
C ARG A 156 9.31 16.51 -1.19
N ILE A 157 8.93 16.28 0.07
CA ILE A 157 8.13 15.11 0.47
C ILE A 157 6.79 15.07 -0.29
N LYS A 158 6.19 16.22 -0.61
CA LYS A 158 4.99 16.27 -1.45
C LYS A 158 5.21 15.69 -2.84
N ALA A 159 6.31 16.02 -3.52
CA ALA A 159 6.62 15.50 -4.85
C ALA A 159 6.90 13.99 -4.81
N ASP A 160 7.63 13.54 -3.80
CA ASP A 160 7.97 12.13 -3.62
C ASP A 160 6.73 11.28 -3.26
N LEU A 161 5.78 11.84 -2.50
CA LEU A 161 4.48 11.22 -2.22
C LEU A 161 3.53 11.20 -3.43
N LEU A 162 3.66 12.11 -4.40
CA LEU A 162 2.97 11.92 -5.68
C LEU A 162 3.53 10.71 -6.44
N GLY A 163 4.77 10.31 -6.16
CA GLY A 163 5.40 9.09 -6.70
C GLY A 163 4.74 7.80 -6.23
N ILE A 164 4.09 7.77 -5.06
CA ILE A 164 3.41 6.56 -4.56
C ILE A 164 2.00 6.36 -5.16
N ILE A 165 1.47 7.37 -5.86
CA ILE A 165 0.10 7.36 -6.37
C ILE A 165 -0.21 6.15 -7.24
N PRO A 166 0.64 5.70 -8.19
CA PRO A 166 0.35 4.49 -8.98
C PRO A 166 0.04 3.27 -8.13
N LYS A 167 0.84 3.03 -7.08
CA LYS A 167 0.69 1.89 -6.17
C LYS A 167 -0.53 2.04 -5.27
N ILE A 168 -0.73 3.23 -4.67
CA ILE A 168 -1.94 3.50 -3.87
C ILE A 168 -3.20 3.35 -4.73
N PHE A 169 -3.20 3.89 -5.95
CA PHE A 169 -4.30 3.78 -6.90
C PHE A 169 -4.65 2.32 -7.18
N LEU A 170 -3.66 1.47 -7.48
CA LEU A 170 -3.89 0.03 -7.65
C LEU A 170 -4.55 -0.59 -6.40
N MET A 171 -4.07 -0.24 -5.20
CA MET A 171 -4.62 -0.77 -3.95
C MET A 171 -6.03 -0.27 -3.64
N THR A 172 -6.49 0.84 -4.23
CA THR A 172 -7.91 1.28 -4.14
C THR A 172 -8.89 0.36 -4.89
N TYR A 173 -8.38 -0.64 -5.63
CA TYR A 173 -9.14 -1.69 -6.31
C TYR A 173 -8.88 -3.08 -5.72
N ASP A 174 -8.31 -3.15 -4.52
CA ASP A 174 -7.97 -4.41 -3.89
C ASP A 174 -9.20 -5.32 -3.69
N TYR A 175 -8.99 -6.64 -3.84
CA TYR A 175 -10.03 -7.65 -3.61
C TYR A 175 -10.53 -7.69 -2.16
N ASN A 176 -9.67 -7.38 -1.19
CA ASN A 176 -10.07 -7.21 0.20
C ASN A 176 -10.63 -5.80 0.41
N GLU A 177 -11.89 -5.75 0.81
CA GLU A 177 -12.66 -4.53 0.98
C GLU A 177 -12.06 -3.57 2.01
N GLU A 178 -11.56 -4.08 3.13
CA GLU A 178 -10.97 -3.27 4.20
C GLU A 178 -9.74 -2.50 3.67
N ILE A 179 -8.94 -3.16 2.85
CA ILE A 179 -7.71 -2.61 2.29
C ILE A 179 -8.06 -1.59 1.22
N ARG A 180 -8.97 -1.97 0.33
CA ARG A 180 -9.50 -1.11 -0.72
C ARG A 180 -10.03 0.21 -0.15
N ASP A 181 -10.86 0.13 0.88
CA ASP A 181 -11.51 1.29 1.46
C ASP A 181 -10.51 2.14 2.27
N THR A 182 -9.55 1.51 2.95
CA THR A 182 -8.43 2.24 3.58
C THR A 182 -7.60 3.00 2.55
N MET A 183 -7.26 2.38 1.43
CA MET A 183 -6.41 3.03 0.42
C MET A 183 -7.13 4.16 -0.30
N LYS A 184 -8.46 4.12 -0.40
CA LYS A 184 -9.26 5.27 -0.85
C LYS A 184 -9.16 6.43 0.13
N GLU A 185 -9.17 6.16 1.44
CA GLU A 185 -8.98 7.20 2.45
C GLU A 185 -7.55 7.77 2.41
N VAL A 186 -6.53 6.92 2.27
CA VAL A 186 -5.14 7.37 2.08
C VAL A 186 -5.04 8.24 0.82
N MET A 187 -5.60 7.79 -0.30
CA MET A 187 -5.65 8.57 -1.55
C MET A 187 -6.30 9.94 -1.33
N GLY A 188 -7.44 10.00 -0.63
CA GLY A 188 -8.15 11.25 -0.33
C GLY A 188 -7.41 12.21 0.60
N VAL A 189 -6.42 11.72 1.36
CA VAL A 189 -5.53 12.57 2.16
C VAL A 189 -4.32 13.05 1.38
N LEU A 190 -3.81 12.23 0.46
CA LEU A 190 -2.69 12.60 -0.43
C LEU A 190 -3.14 13.60 -1.50
N VAL A 191 -4.35 13.42 -2.03
CA VAL A 191 -4.91 14.21 -3.12
C VAL A 191 -6.35 14.58 -2.78
N THR A 192 -6.69 15.86 -2.88
CA THR A 192 -8.07 16.27 -2.64
C THR A 192 -9.00 15.70 -3.71
N THR A 193 -10.28 15.48 -3.38
CA THR A 193 -11.28 14.96 -4.34
C THR A 193 -11.40 15.82 -5.60
N GLN A 194 -11.09 17.12 -5.52
CA GLN A 194 -11.13 18.04 -6.66
C GLN A 194 -9.91 17.87 -7.58
N GLU A 195 -8.75 17.54 -7.02
CA GLU A 195 -7.48 17.37 -7.74
C GLU A 195 -7.28 15.95 -8.28
N GLU A 196 -7.97 14.95 -7.72
CA GLU A 196 -7.75 13.52 -8.01
C GLU A 196 -7.78 13.21 -9.51
N ALA A 197 -8.80 13.70 -10.23
CA ALA A 197 -8.92 13.48 -11.67
C ALA A 197 -7.79 14.14 -12.48
N GLN A 198 -7.29 15.29 -12.03
CA GLN A 198 -6.15 15.95 -12.67
C GLN A 198 -4.86 15.16 -12.42
N ILE A 199 -4.61 14.77 -11.17
CA ILE A 199 -3.42 14.02 -10.80
C ILE A 199 -3.38 12.66 -11.50
N ILE A 200 -4.51 11.94 -11.62
CA ILE A 200 -4.59 10.68 -12.39
C ILE A 200 -4.18 10.91 -13.85
N ARG A 201 -4.59 12.04 -14.47
CA ARG A 201 -4.20 12.36 -15.85
C ARG A 201 -2.73 12.74 -15.98
N GLU A 202 -2.17 13.46 -15.00
CA GLU A 202 -0.76 13.82 -14.95
C GLU A 202 0.12 12.58 -14.76
N LYS A 203 -0.33 11.64 -13.92
CA LYS A 203 0.36 10.38 -13.58
C LYS A 203 -0.03 9.20 -14.47
N TRP A 204 -0.71 9.45 -15.59
CA TRP A 204 -1.32 8.41 -16.42
C TRP A 204 -0.35 7.28 -16.79
N ASP A 205 0.82 7.62 -17.33
CA ASP A 205 1.76 6.61 -17.83
C ASP A 205 2.31 5.73 -16.69
N GLU A 206 2.60 6.34 -15.53
CA GLU A 206 3.07 5.65 -14.32
C GLU A 206 1.99 4.72 -13.76
N ILE A 207 0.73 5.20 -13.69
CA ILE A 207 -0.43 4.39 -13.27
C ILE A 207 -0.60 3.21 -14.21
N ILE A 208 -0.66 3.44 -15.52
CA ILE A 208 -0.89 2.38 -16.50
C ILE A 208 0.25 1.35 -16.48
N ALA A 209 1.50 1.77 -16.28
CA ALA A 209 2.63 0.85 -16.13
C ALA A 209 2.45 -0.05 -14.91
N GLU A 210 2.14 0.52 -13.73
CA GLU A 210 1.88 -0.22 -12.49
C GLU A 210 0.71 -1.20 -12.64
N LEU A 211 -0.39 -0.76 -13.28
CA LEU A 211 -1.53 -1.63 -13.53
C LEU A 211 -1.18 -2.80 -14.47
N PHE A 212 -0.40 -2.56 -15.53
CA PHE A 212 0.05 -3.64 -16.40
C PHE A 212 1.00 -4.61 -15.71
N GLU A 213 1.87 -4.13 -14.83
CA GLU A 213 2.72 -4.99 -14.01
C GLU A 213 1.87 -5.87 -13.09
N ALA A 214 0.90 -5.28 -12.39
CA ALA A 214 -0.01 -6.00 -11.50
C ALA A 214 -0.79 -7.09 -12.25
N VAL A 215 -1.30 -6.78 -13.44
CA VAL A 215 -2.07 -7.73 -14.28
C VAL A 215 -1.21 -8.87 -14.83
N ASN A 216 0.09 -8.63 -15.04
CA ASN A 216 1.02 -9.68 -15.48
C ASN A 216 1.63 -10.49 -14.33
N ASN A 217 1.30 -10.19 -13.08
CA ASN A 217 1.85 -10.90 -11.93
C ASN A 217 1.37 -12.35 -11.90
N GLN A 218 2.27 -13.29 -12.17
CA GLN A 218 1.93 -14.72 -12.28
C GLN A 218 1.56 -15.36 -10.94
N LYS A 219 2.16 -14.89 -9.84
CA LYS A 219 2.06 -15.52 -8.52
C LYS A 219 0.85 -15.05 -7.72
N GLU A 220 0.36 -13.84 -7.99
CA GLU A 220 -0.59 -13.16 -7.10
C GLU A 220 -1.88 -12.78 -7.83
N PHE A 221 -2.87 -13.69 -7.81
CA PHE A 221 -4.17 -13.44 -8.45
C PHE A 221 -4.85 -12.15 -7.95
N ARG A 222 -4.64 -11.79 -6.68
CA ARG A 222 -5.18 -10.57 -6.06
C ARG A 222 -4.68 -9.29 -6.75
N LYS A 223 -3.38 -9.22 -7.08
CA LYS A 223 -2.81 -8.09 -7.82
C LYS A 223 -3.34 -8.06 -9.25
N ARG A 224 -3.47 -9.23 -9.89
CA ARG A 224 -4.08 -9.33 -11.23
C ARG A 224 -5.52 -8.81 -11.24
N LEU A 225 -6.31 -9.22 -10.25
CA LEU A 225 -7.71 -8.82 -10.13
C LEU A 225 -7.86 -7.31 -9.92
N ALA A 226 -7.10 -6.73 -8.97
CA ALA A 226 -7.09 -5.29 -8.72
C ALA A 226 -6.71 -4.51 -9.98
N GLY A 227 -5.65 -4.93 -10.68
CA GLY A 227 -5.20 -4.29 -11.90
C GLY A 227 -6.23 -4.34 -13.04
N LEU A 228 -6.93 -5.47 -13.22
CA LEU A 228 -8.00 -5.58 -14.23
C LEU A 228 -9.18 -4.66 -13.93
N HIS A 229 -9.60 -4.58 -12.68
CA HIS A 229 -10.67 -3.66 -12.27
C HIS A 229 -10.26 -2.20 -12.49
N ALA A 230 -9.06 -1.84 -12.03
CA ALA A 230 -8.52 -0.50 -12.19
C ALA A 230 -8.40 -0.11 -13.68
N LEU A 231 -7.89 -1.00 -14.53
CA LEU A 231 -7.80 -0.77 -15.98
C LEU A 231 -9.18 -0.56 -16.59
N SER A 232 -10.16 -1.40 -16.26
CA SER A 232 -11.52 -1.26 -16.80
C SER A 232 -12.15 0.08 -16.44
N ASP A 233 -11.96 0.53 -15.19
CA ASP A 233 -12.55 1.77 -14.70
C ASP A 233 -11.86 3.02 -15.24
N VAL A 234 -10.52 3.02 -15.31
CA VAL A 234 -9.77 4.19 -15.75
C VAL A 234 -9.92 4.42 -17.25
N ILE A 235 -9.82 3.39 -18.09
CA ILE A 235 -9.91 3.55 -19.56
C ILE A 235 -11.32 3.94 -20.02
N ALA A 236 -12.36 3.55 -19.27
CA ALA A 236 -13.73 3.88 -19.60
C ALA A 236 -14.01 5.39 -19.52
N LYS A 237 -13.23 6.10 -18.70
CA LYS A 237 -13.38 7.54 -18.41
C LYS A 237 -12.50 8.43 -19.29
N GLU A 238 -11.61 7.84 -20.10
CA GLU A 238 -10.60 8.57 -20.86
C GLU A 238 -10.92 8.69 -22.36
N ASP A 239 -10.27 9.67 -22.97
CA ASP A 239 -10.36 9.95 -24.41
C ASP A 239 -9.54 8.97 -25.25
N TRP A 240 -9.94 8.83 -26.52
CA TRP A 240 -9.30 7.90 -27.44
C TRP A 240 -7.81 8.18 -27.62
N THR A 241 -7.39 9.45 -27.67
CA THR A 241 -5.99 9.86 -27.83
C THR A 241 -5.07 9.24 -26.77
N ARG A 242 -5.58 9.09 -25.54
CA ARG A 242 -4.83 8.54 -24.39
C ARG A 242 -4.92 7.02 -24.31
N VAL A 243 -6.06 6.43 -24.69
CA VAL A 243 -6.27 4.97 -24.67
C VAL A 243 -5.65 4.27 -25.88
N LYS A 244 -5.63 4.92 -27.05
CA LYS A 244 -5.15 4.37 -28.32
C LYS A 244 -3.77 3.70 -28.23
N PRO A 245 -2.73 4.30 -27.62
CA PRO A 245 -1.39 3.71 -27.58
C PRO A 245 -1.32 2.37 -26.82
N ILE A 246 -2.25 2.13 -25.90
CA ILE A 246 -2.28 0.93 -25.07
C ILE A 246 -3.40 -0.05 -25.46
N PHE A 247 -4.22 0.30 -26.44
CA PHE A 247 -5.47 -0.41 -26.74
C PHE A 247 -5.26 -1.86 -27.18
N GLU A 248 -4.29 -2.10 -28.07
CA GLU A 248 -3.93 -3.46 -28.50
C GLU A 248 -3.45 -4.31 -27.31
N LYS A 249 -2.59 -3.73 -26.45
CA LYS A 249 -2.06 -4.39 -25.25
C LYS A 249 -3.18 -4.77 -24.27
N LEU A 250 -4.19 -3.90 -24.11
CA LEU A 250 -5.36 -4.19 -23.28
C LEU A 250 -6.15 -5.40 -23.79
N PHE A 251 -6.36 -5.50 -25.11
CA PHE A 251 -7.00 -6.68 -25.70
C PHE A 251 -6.18 -7.95 -25.47
N GLY A 252 -4.89 -7.91 -25.78
CA GLY A 252 -4.00 -9.07 -25.63
C GLY A 252 -4.00 -9.62 -24.20
N ILE A 253 -3.93 -8.73 -23.22
CA ILE A 253 -3.96 -9.12 -21.80
C ILE A 253 -5.33 -9.64 -21.38
N SER A 254 -6.42 -9.02 -21.87
CA SER A 254 -7.76 -9.50 -21.53
C SER A 254 -8.02 -10.89 -22.07
N PHE A 255 -7.61 -11.18 -23.32
CA PHE A 255 -7.74 -12.52 -23.89
C PHE A 255 -6.90 -13.56 -23.15
N LYS A 256 -5.66 -13.21 -22.78
CA LYS A 256 -4.79 -14.06 -21.97
C LYS A 256 -5.44 -14.43 -20.62
N LEU A 257 -6.11 -13.48 -19.97
CA LEU A 257 -6.64 -13.68 -18.62
C LEU A 257 -8.08 -14.23 -18.55
N ILE A 258 -8.76 -14.39 -19.69
CA ILE A 258 -10.00 -15.20 -19.73
C ILE A 258 -9.72 -16.65 -19.33
N ASP A 259 -8.51 -17.15 -19.56
CA ASP A 259 -8.08 -18.50 -19.20
C ASP A 259 -7.25 -18.54 -17.90
N ASP A 260 -7.37 -17.52 -17.03
CA ASP A 260 -6.68 -17.52 -15.74
C ASP A 260 -7.13 -18.70 -14.86
N VAL A 261 -6.29 -19.20 -13.95
CA VAL A 261 -6.68 -20.27 -13.03
C VAL A 261 -7.76 -19.85 -12.03
N ASN A 262 -7.91 -18.55 -11.77
CA ASN A 262 -8.87 -18.01 -10.81
C ASN A 262 -10.10 -17.40 -11.51
N ASP A 263 -11.29 -17.88 -11.16
CA ASP A 263 -12.54 -17.46 -11.83
C ASP A 263 -12.88 -15.98 -11.64
N ASN A 264 -12.49 -15.34 -10.51
CA ASN A 264 -12.71 -13.90 -10.33
C ASN A 264 -11.86 -13.09 -11.32
N VAL A 265 -10.64 -13.54 -11.59
CA VAL A 265 -9.75 -12.91 -12.59
C VAL A 265 -10.36 -13.05 -13.99
N LYS A 266 -10.90 -14.22 -14.33
CA LYS A 266 -11.60 -14.41 -15.61
C LYS A 266 -12.77 -13.44 -15.76
N GLN A 267 -13.60 -13.31 -14.72
CA GLN A 267 -14.76 -12.40 -14.73
C GLN A 267 -14.34 -10.93 -14.88
N ALA A 268 -13.28 -10.50 -14.21
CA ALA A 268 -12.72 -9.17 -14.38
C ALA A 268 -12.16 -8.95 -15.79
N ALA A 269 -11.48 -9.94 -16.38
CA ALA A 269 -10.99 -9.87 -17.76
C ALA A 269 -12.14 -9.74 -18.78
N PHE A 270 -13.23 -10.48 -18.57
CA PHE A 270 -14.46 -10.31 -19.36
C PHE A 270 -15.07 -8.92 -19.20
N THR A 271 -14.99 -8.32 -18.02
CA THR A 271 -15.48 -6.96 -17.78
C THR A 271 -14.65 -5.94 -18.54
N LEU A 272 -13.32 -6.06 -18.50
CA LEU A 272 -12.42 -5.26 -19.31
C LEU A 272 -12.71 -5.39 -20.81
N LEU A 273 -12.96 -6.61 -21.32
CA LEU A 273 -13.37 -6.81 -22.73
C LEU A 273 -14.69 -6.13 -23.09
N LYS A 274 -15.68 -6.13 -22.18
CA LYS A 274 -16.92 -5.39 -22.40
C LYS A 274 -16.65 -3.88 -22.50
N THR A 275 -15.73 -3.36 -21.69
CA THR A 275 -15.28 -1.96 -21.76
C THR A 275 -14.58 -1.68 -23.09
N LEU A 276 -13.64 -2.52 -23.51
CA LEU A 276 -12.94 -2.38 -24.79
C LEU A 276 -13.89 -2.47 -25.98
N LYS A 277 -14.90 -3.36 -25.94
CA LYS A 277 -15.97 -3.42 -26.94
C LYS A 277 -16.72 -2.09 -27.03
N LYS A 278 -17.10 -1.49 -25.90
CA LYS A 278 -17.79 -0.18 -25.89
C LYS A 278 -16.91 0.92 -26.49
N ILE A 279 -15.62 0.96 -26.15
CA ILE A 279 -14.64 1.91 -26.70
C ILE A 279 -14.49 1.70 -28.21
N THR A 280 -14.42 0.45 -28.67
CA THR A 280 -14.36 0.10 -30.11
C THR A 280 -15.59 0.63 -30.85
N LEU A 281 -16.79 0.39 -30.31
CA LEU A 281 -18.04 0.86 -30.94
C LEU A 281 -18.15 2.38 -30.94
N ARG A 282 -17.68 3.05 -29.90
CA ARG A 282 -17.69 4.53 -29.79
C ARG A 282 -16.77 5.19 -30.83
N ASN A 283 -15.58 4.63 -31.04
CA ASN A 283 -14.54 5.26 -31.87
C ASN A 283 -14.46 4.70 -33.31
N GLY A 284 -14.86 3.45 -33.52
CA GLY A 284 -14.89 2.81 -34.84
C GLY A 284 -16.15 3.11 -35.64
N ASN A 285 -17.12 3.83 -35.05
CA ASN A 285 -18.28 4.31 -35.77
C ASN A 285 -17.92 5.57 -36.57
N ILE A 286 -17.92 5.44 -37.89
CA ILE A 286 -17.64 6.52 -38.85
C ILE A 286 -18.54 7.75 -38.68
N TYR A 287 -19.71 7.60 -38.04
CA TYR A 287 -20.66 8.69 -37.78
C TYR A 287 -20.40 9.44 -36.46
N THR A 288 -19.57 8.89 -35.57
CA THR A 288 -19.21 9.51 -34.28
C THR A 288 -17.71 9.79 -34.14
N CYS A 289 -16.89 9.32 -35.09
CA CYS A 289 -15.47 9.59 -35.13
C CYS A 289 -15.21 11.05 -35.54
N THR A 290 -14.62 11.83 -34.65
CA THR A 290 -14.29 13.25 -34.89
C THR A 290 -13.05 13.44 -35.77
N ASP A 291 -12.24 12.40 -35.97
CA ASP A 291 -11.06 12.40 -36.84
C ASP A 291 -11.20 11.40 -38.00
N LEU A 292 -11.89 11.83 -39.06
CA LEU A 292 -12.04 11.06 -40.30
C LEU A 292 -10.71 10.91 -41.07
N GLY A 293 -9.68 11.71 -40.78
CA GLY A 293 -8.37 11.62 -41.40
C GLY A 293 -7.62 10.38 -40.95
N GLU A 294 -7.69 10.07 -39.65
CA GLU A 294 -7.08 8.88 -39.08
C GLU A 294 -7.69 7.59 -39.66
N LEU A 295 -9.02 7.50 -39.75
CA LEU A 295 -9.70 6.31 -40.31
C LEU A 295 -9.33 6.06 -41.79
N ARG A 296 -9.06 7.13 -42.54
CA ARG A 296 -8.64 7.04 -43.95
C ARG A 296 -7.17 6.66 -44.12
N SER A 297 -6.34 6.80 -43.09
CA SER A 297 -4.92 6.40 -43.15
C SER A 297 -4.70 4.89 -42.96
N ILE A 298 -5.73 4.19 -42.47
CA ILE A 298 -5.72 2.74 -42.20
C ILE A 298 -6.27 1.93 -43.40
N TYR A 299 -7.02 2.58 -44.30
CA TYR A 299 -7.50 2.03 -45.57
C TYR A 299 -6.58 2.39 -46.73
#